data_AF-A0A0U2VS49-F1
#
_entry.id   AF-A0A0U2VS49-F1
#
_cell.length_a   1.000
_cell.length_b   1.000
_cell.length_c   1.000
_cell.angle_alpha   90.00
_cell.angle_beta   90.00
_cell.angle_gamma   90.00
#
_symmetry.space_group_name_H-M   'P 1'
#
loop_
_entity.id
_entity.type
_entity.pdbx_description
1 polymer ?
#
loop_
_entity_poly.entity_id
_entity_poly.type
_entity_poly.pdbx_seq_one_letter_code
_entity_poly.pdbx_strand_id
1 'polypeptide(L)'
;MSSYLTFNNILAGLVLLVCLALGLHMMLSHQRQQRVNQGLRRLAWRSQDLVQRLRQWRRSKAVEKSAAAQAAQAIARAKSKKLDGTWDGNVYRPKEFDRKKRD
;
A
#
# COMPACT_ATOMS: atom_id res chain seq x y z
N MET A 1 13.79 33.31 -16.14
CA MET A 1 13.64 33.12 -17.61
C MET A 1 13.81 31.68 -18.06
N SER A 2 14.81 30.92 -17.57
CA SER A 2 15.07 29.54 -18.01
C SER A 2 13.91 28.54 -17.82
N SER A 3 13.11 28.69 -16.76
CA SER A 3 11.97 27.79 -16.47
C SER A 3 10.77 27.96 -17.40
N TYR A 4 10.63 29.13 -18.05
CA TYR A 4 9.57 29.37 -19.03
C TYR A 4 9.90 28.75 -20.38
N LEU A 5 11.20 28.72 -20.74
CA LEU A 5 11.68 28.08 -21.96
C LEU A 5 11.46 26.57 -21.90
N THR A 6 11.76 25.94 -20.77
CA THR A 6 11.53 24.50 -20.57
C THR A 6 10.05 24.17 -20.57
N PHE A 7 9.21 24.98 -19.90
CA PHE A 7 7.76 24.79 -19.90
C PHE A 7 7.16 24.91 -21.31
N ASN A 8 7.57 25.92 -22.08
CA ASN A 8 7.12 26.09 -23.46
C ASN A 8 7.60 24.95 -24.37
N ASN A 9 8.82 24.46 -24.19
CA ASN A 9 9.33 23.31 -24.95
C ASN A 9 8.58 22.02 -24.61
N ILE A 10 8.20 21.84 -23.35
CA ILE A 10 7.38 20.70 -22.91
C ILE A 10 5.98 20.79 -23.53
N LEU A 11 5.34 21.95 -23.49
CA LEU A 11 4.04 22.20 -24.11
C LEU A 11 4.08 22.00 -25.62
N ALA A 12 5.07 22.58 -26.30
CA ALA A 12 5.25 22.41 -27.74
C ALA A 12 5.48 20.95 -28.11
N GLY A 13 6.30 20.22 -27.33
CA GLY A 13 6.51 18.79 -27.50
C GLY A 13 5.24 17.98 -27.31
N LEU A 14 4.44 18.30 -26.28
CA LEU A 14 3.13 17.65 -26.04
C LEU A 14 2.16 17.89 -27.18
N VAL A 15 2.03 19.14 -27.64
CA VAL A 15 1.14 19.51 -28.76
C VAL A 15 1.56 18.80 -30.04
N LEU A 16 2.87 18.79 -30.35
CA LEU A 16 3.41 18.08 -31.52
C LEU A 16 3.11 16.58 -31.43
N LEU A 17 3.32 15.95 -30.27
CA LEU A 17 3.03 14.54 -30.04
C LEU A 17 1.54 14.23 -30.23
N VAL A 18 0.65 15.05 -29.69
CA VAL A 18 -0.81 14.92 -29.87
C VAL A 18 -1.17 15.05 -31.35
N CYS A 19 -0.60 16.02 -32.06
CA CYS A 19 -0.84 16.23 -33.48
C CYS A 19 -0.40 15.03 -34.33
N LEU A 20 0.79 14.47 -34.05
CA LEU A 20 1.28 13.24 -34.69
C LEU A 20 0.38 12.05 -34.37
N ALA A 21 -0.07 11.90 -33.12
CA ALA A 21 -0.96 10.82 -32.72
C ALA A 21 -2.31 10.90 -33.46
N LEU A 22 -2.87 12.11 -33.61
CA LEU A 22 -4.08 12.37 -34.40
C LEU A 22 -3.88 12.05 -35.88
N GLY A 23 -2.77 12.50 -36.48
CA GLY A 23 -2.43 12.19 -37.86
C GLY A 23 -2.32 10.69 -38.11
N LEU A 24 -1.58 9.99 -37.24
CA LEU A 24 -1.48 8.53 -37.27
C LEU A 24 -2.84 7.86 -37.08
N HIS A 25 -3.69 8.39 -36.21
CA HIS A 25 -5.02 7.85 -35.97
C HIS A 25 -5.93 7.97 -37.20
N MET A 26 -5.89 9.10 -37.92
CA MET A 26 -6.63 9.30 -39.17
C MET A 26 -6.07 8.44 -40.32
N MET A 27 -4.76 8.20 -40.34
CA MET A 27 -4.10 7.37 -41.34
C MET A 27 -4.30 5.86 -41.07
N LEU A 28 -4.68 5.48 -39.84
CA LEU A 28 -5.04 4.12 -39.48
C LEU A 28 -6.51 3.82 -39.83
N SER A 29 -6.73 2.91 -40.78
CA SER A 29 -8.03 2.27 -41.03
C SER A 29 -8.67 1.73 -39.74
N HIS A 30 -10.01 1.82 -39.66
CA HIS A 30 -10.85 1.41 -38.53
C HIS A 30 -10.47 0.04 -37.93
N GLN A 31 -10.00 -0.92 -38.74
CA GLN A 31 -9.59 -2.24 -38.26
C GLN A 31 -8.32 -2.20 -37.40
N ARG A 32 -7.36 -1.32 -37.71
CA ARG A 32 -6.14 -1.14 -36.92
C ARG A 32 -6.44 -0.37 -35.63
N GLN A 33 -7.35 0.60 -35.68
CA GLN A 33 -7.81 1.32 -34.49
C GLN A 33 -8.44 0.38 -33.45
N GLN A 34 -9.23 -0.61 -33.88
CA GLN A 34 -9.81 -1.60 -32.96
C GLN A 34 -8.73 -2.44 -32.26
N ARG A 35 -7.70 -2.88 -32.97
CA ARG A 35 -6.58 -3.63 -32.38
C ARG A 35 -5.81 -2.79 -31.35
N VAL A 36 -5.55 -1.52 -31.66
CA VAL A 36 -4.90 -0.59 -30.74
C VAL A 36 -5.77 -0.36 -29.51
N ASN A 37 -7.07 -0.10 -29.68
CA ASN A 37 -7.99 0.08 -28.56
C ASN A 37 -8.10 -1.16 -27.66
N GLN A 38 -8.08 -2.36 -28.24
CA GLN A 38 -8.07 -3.60 -27.46
C GLN A 38 -6.76 -3.75 -26.66
N GLY A 39 -5.61 -3.42 -27.25
CA GLY A 39 -4.32 -3.39 -26.55
C GLY A 39 -4.30 -2.36 -25.41
N LEU A 40 -4.81 -1.16 -25.68
CA LEU A 40 -4.90 -0.07 -24.70
C LEU A 40 -5.81 -0.43 -23.53
N ARG A 41 -6.96 -1.05 -23.81
CA ARG A 41 -7.84 -1.59 -22.77
C ARG A 41 -7.10 -2.60 -21.89
N ARG A 42 -6.41 -3.58 -22.49
CA ARG A 42 -5.64 -4.57 -21.71
C ARG A 42 -4.55 -3.93 -20.84
N LEU A 43 -3.87 -2.92 -21.34
CA LEU A 43 -2.89 -2.15 -20.57
C LEU A 43 -3.54 -1.38 -19.42
N ALA A 44 -4.71 -0.76 -19.65
CA ALA A 44 -5.47 -0.06 -18.62
C ALA A 44 -5.94 -1.01 -17.50
N TRP A 45 -6.39 -2.22 -17.85
CA TRP A 45 -6.73 -3.24 -16.86
C TRP A 45 -5.50 -3.66 -16.03
N ARG A 46 -4.34 -3.85 -16.66
CA ARG A 46 -3.10 -4.19 -15.95
C ARG A 46 -2.61 -3.05 -15.04
N SER A 47 -2.74 -1.80 -15.48
CA SER A 47 -2.33 -0.65 -14.66
C SER A 47 -3.25 -0.48 -13.45
N GLN A 48 -4.55 -0.72 -13.59
CA GLN A 48 -5.48 -0.74 -12.46
C GLN A 48 -5.10 -1.80 -11.43
N ASP A 49 -4.77 -3.03 -11.84
CA ASP A 49 -4.33 -4.09 -10.93
C ASP A 49 -3.04 -3.70 -10.18
N LEU A 50 -2.06 -3.13 -10.88
CA LEU A 50 -0.83 -2.62 -10.24
C LEU A 50 -1.11 -1.51 -9.22
N VAL A 51 -2.00 -0.57 -9.54
CA VAL A 51 -2.41 0.49 -8.62
C VAL A 51 -3.11 -0.09 -7.39
N GLN A 52 -3.98 -1.08 -7.56
CA GLN A 52 -4.65 -1.75 -6.45
C GLN A 52 -3.66 -2.49 -5.55
N ARG A 53 -2.71 -3.23 -6.13
CA ARG A 53 -1.64 -3.90 -5.37
C ARG A 53 -0.78 -2.93 -4.58
N LEU A 54 -0.41 -1.79 -5.17
CA LEU A 54 0.35 -0.74 -4.47
C LEU A 54 -0.45 -0.13 -3.32
N ARG A 55 -1.75 0.14 -3.53
CA ARG A 55 -2.63 0.62 -2.46
C ARG A 55 -2.76 -0.40 -1.34
N GLN A 56 -2.89 -1.68 -1.67
CA GLN A 56 -3.01 -2.75 -0.69
C GLN A 56 -1.71 -2.94 0.10
N TRP A 57 -0.55 -2.88 -0.55
CA TRP A 57 0.75 -2.89 0.12
C TRP A 57 0.89 -1.75 1.13
N ARG A 58 0.50 -0.53 0.76
CA ARG A 58 0.47 0.62 1.69
C ARG A 58 -0.47 0.38 2.88
N ARG A 59 -1.65 -0.20 2.63
CA ARG A 59 -2.60 -0.54 3.70
C ARG A 59 -2.04 -1.62 4.63
N SER A 60 -1.43 -2.68 4.10
CA SER A 60 -0.81 -3.73 4.90
C SER A 60 0.29 -3.18 5.80
N LYS A 61 1.11 -2.25 5.31
CA LYS A 61 2.12 -1.56 6.13
C LYS A 61 1.52 -0.73 7.26
N ALA A 62 0.36 -0.08 7.04
CA ALA A 62 -0.34 0.64 8.08
C ALA A 62 -0.94 -0.30 9.15
N VAL A 63 -1.52 -1.42 8.71
CA VAL A 63 -2.04 -2.46 9.60
C VAL A 63 -0.91 -3.07 10.43
N GLU A 64 0.23 -3.41 9.83
CA GLU A 64 1.42 -3.94 10.51
C GLU A 64 1.91 -3.00 11.62
N LYS A 65 1.99 -1.69 11.33
CA LYS A 65 2.34 -0.67 12.34
C LYS A 65 1.33 -0.61 13.48
N SER A 66 0.05 -0.68 13.18
CA SER A 66 -1.01 -0.65 14.20
C SER A 66 -0.98 -1.90 15.09
N ALA A 67 -0.73 -3.08 14.51
CA ALA A 67 -0.59 -4.34 15.23
C ALA A 67 0.63 -4.32 16.15
N ALA A 68 1.78 -3.82 15.65
CA ALA A 68 2.99 -3.66 16.46
C ALA A 68 2.77 -2.69 17.65
N ALA A 69 2.07 -1.57 17.43
CA ALA A 69 1.73 -0.63 18.49
C ALA A 69 0.81 -1.26 19.54
N GLN A 70 -0.21 -2.02 19.12
CA GLN A 70 -1.11 -2.73 20.04
C GLN A 70 -0.37 -3.79 20.87
N ALA A 71 0.52 -4.56 20.25
CA ALA A 71 1.35 -5.54 20.95
C ALA A 71 2.27 -4.87 21.97
N ALA A 72 2.94 -3.77 21.60
CA ALA A 72 3.78 -3.01 22.50
C ALA A 72 3.00 -2.47 23.71
N GLN A 73 1.78 -1.97 23.49
CA GLN A 73 0.89 -1.54 24.57
C GLN A 73 0.47 -2.70 25.48
N ALA A 74 0.14 -3.86 24.93
CA ALA A 74 -0.21 -5.04 25.74
C ALA A 74 0.96 -5.48 26.64
N ILE A 75 2.18 -5.51 26.09
CA ILE A 75 3.40 -5.80 26.85
C ILE A 75 3.62 -4.73 27.93
N ALA A 76 3.48 -3.45 27.61
CA ALA A 76 3.64 -2.37 28.58
C ALA A 76 2.62 -2.48 29.72
N ARG A 77 1.35 -2.79 29.42
CA ARG A 77 0.31 -3.05 30.44
C ARG A 77 0.69 -4.24 31.32
N ALA A 78 1.12 -5.35 30.73
CA ALA A 78 1.56 -6.53 31.48
C ALA A 78 2.78 -6.24 32.37
N LYS A 79 3.72 -5.40 31.93
CA LYS A 79 4.86 -4.95 32.75
C LYS A 79 4.43 -4.01 33.89
N SER A 80 3.46 -3.12 33.62
CA SER A 80 2.98 -2.15 34.61
C SER A 80 2.12 -2.81 35.70
N LYS A 81 1.39 -3.87 35.35
CA LYS A 81 0.74 -4.74 36.31
C LYS A 81 1.86 -5.51 37.01
N LYS A 82 2.29 -5.08 38.19
CA LYS A 82 3.24 -5.84 39.02
C LYS A 82 2.75 -7.28 39.09
N LEU A 83 3.42 -8.16 38.36
CA LEU A 83 3.13 -9.58 38.27
C LEU A 83 3.58 -10.19 39.61
N ASP A 84 2.71 -10.09 40.61
CA ASP A 84 2.89 -10.70 41.92
C ASP A 84 2.79 -12.23 41.78
N GLY A 85 3.86 -12.85 41.29
CA GLY A 85 3.99 -14.28 41.12
C GLY A 85 5.45 -14.69 41.27
N THR A 86 5.66 -15.91 41.73
CA THR A 86 7.00 -16.47 41.94
C THR A 86 7.35 -17.32 40.73
N TRP A 87 8.54 -17.13 40.19
CA TRP A 87 9.05 -17.96 39.13
C TRP A 87 9.73 -19.19 39.74
N ASP A 88 9.25 -20.39 39.43
CA ASP A 88 9.76 -21.67 39.93
C ASP A 88 10.29 -22.49 38.75
N GLY A 89 11.61 -22.46 38.54
CA GLY A 89 12.26 -23.13 37.41
C GLY A 89 11.79 -22.57 36.05
N ASN A 90 11.05 -23.37 35.25
CA ASN A 90 10.47 -22.96 33.97
C ASN A 90 8.97 -22.58 34.08
N VAL A 91 8.41 -22.60 35.28
CA VAL A 91 6.97 -22.41 35.49
C VAL A 91 6.72 -21.13 36.28
N TYR A 92 5.94 -20.22 35.69
CA TYR A 92 5.44 -19.04 36.39
C TYR A 92 4.24 -19.42 37.26
N ARG A 93 4.32 -19.18 38.59
CA ARG A 93 3.19 -19.38 39.52
C ARG A 93 2.62 -18.02 39.96
N PRO A 94 1.44 -17.61 39.46
CA PRO A 94 0.78 -16.38 39.91
C PRO A 94 0.25 -16.55 41.34
N LYS A 95 0.43 -15.56 42.23
CA LYS A 95 -0.11 -15.63 43.61
C LYS A 95 -1.64 -15.69 43.66
N GLU A 96 -2.33 -15.26 42.60
CA GLU A 96 -3.79 -15.29 42.50
C GLU A 96 -4.35 -16.73 42.53
N PHE A 97 -3.59 -17.73 42.07
CA PHE A 97 -3.98 -19.14 42.09
C PHE A 97 -3.81 -19.81 43.46
N ASP A 98 -3.06 -19.20 44.38
CA ASP A 98 -2.86 -19.71 45.75
C ASP A 98 -3.93 -19.21 46.73
N ARG A 99 -5.02 -18.59 46.22
CA ARG A 99 -6.23 -18.32 46.99
C ARG A 99 -6.98 -19.62 47.26
N LYS A 100 -6.41 -20.37 48.21
CA LYS A 100 -6.96 -21.46 49.02
C LYS A 100 -8.44 -21.79 48.73
N LYS A 101 -8.66 -22.94 48.08
CA LYS A 101 -9.93 -23.68 48.15
C LYS A 101 -10.19 -23.94 49.63
N ARG A 102 -11.14 -23.20 50.21
CA ARG A 102 -11.53 -23.34 51.61
C ARG A 102 -12.67 -24.35 51.64
N ASP A 103 -12.31 -25.60 51.84
CA ASP A 103 -13.22 -26.69 52.20
C ASP A 103 -12.80 -27.15 53.61
#